data_AF-A0A925MLS9-F1
#
_entry.id   AF-A0A925MLS9-F1
#
_cell.length_a   1.000
_cell.length_b   1.000
_cell.length_c   1.000
_cell.angle_alpha   90.00
_cell.angle_beta   90.00
_cell.angle_gamma   90.00
#
_symmetry.space_group_name_H-M   'P 1'
#
loop_
_entity.id
_entity.type
_entity.pdbx_description
1 polymer ?
#
loop_
_entity_poly.entity_id
_entity_poly.type
_entity_poly.pdbx_seq_one_letter_code
_entity_poly.pdbx_strand_id
1 'polypeptide(L)' 'MLTTDQITALAPDASSLKAGRDLGTPRKWLGIGGDPEVLWGLAVGSGKDPYQTRVSLADFASKC' A
#
# COMPACT_ATOMS: atom_id res chain seq x y z
N MET A 1 8.09 -10.83 8.77
CA MET A 1 7.40 -9.56 9.13
C MET A 1 8.46 -8.47 9.11
N LEU A 2 8.21 -7.34 8.44
CA LEU A 2 9.17 -6.23 8.34
C LEU A 2 9.15 -5.38 9.61
N THR A 3 10.30 -4.82 10.00
CA THR A 3 10.38 -3.79 11.05
C THR A 3 10.02 -2.42 10.51
N THR A 4 9.67 -1.47 11.40
CA THR A 4 9.41 -0.08 11.02
C THR A 4 10.59 0.57 10.30
N ASP A 5 11.83 0.26 10.71
CA ASP A 5 13.04 0.78 10.09
C ASP A 5 13.23 0.21 8.68
N GLN A 6 12.95 -1.08 8.48
CA GLN A 6 12.97 -1.70 7.16
C GLN A 6 11.93 -1.08 6.23
N ILE A 7 10.70 -0.86 6.71
CA ILE A 7 9.63 -0.19 5.95
C ILE A 7 10.04 1.25 5.59
N THR A 8 10.65 1.96 6.54
CA THR A 8 11.10 3.34 6.33
C THR A 8 12.20 3.42 5.27
N ALA A 9 13.13 2.45 5.26
CA ALA A 9 14.21 2.37 4.28
C ALA A 9 13.73 2.03 2.85
N LEU A 10 12.53 1.46 2.69
CA LEU A 10 11.93 1.19 1.38
C LEU A 10 11.32 2.44 0.73
N ALA A 11 11.04 3.49 1.49
CA ALA A 11 10.45 4.71 0.94
C ALA A 11 11.51 5.51 0.15
N PRO A 12 11.24 5.92 -1.10
CA PRO A 12 12.20 6.65 -1.92
C PRO A 12 12.45 8.09 -1.41
N ASP A 13 11.50 8.66 -0.67
CA ASP A 13 11.58 10.00 -0.09
C ASP A 13 10.60 10.15 1.09
N ALA A 14 10.73 11.26 1.83
CA ALA A 14 9.90 11.54 3.01
C ALA A 14 8.41 11.76 2.70
N SER A 15 8.07 12.31 1.53
CA SER A 15 6.68 12.51 1.10
C SER A 15 6.01 11.16 0.81
N SER A 16 6.75 10.26 0.14
CA SER A 16 6.33 8.87 -0.09
C SER A 16 6.10 8.10 1.22
N LEU A 17 6.99 8.25 2.20
CA LEU A 17 6.82 7.66 3.54
C LEU A 17 5.55 8.18 4.23
N LYS A 18 5.31 9.49 4.17
CA LYS A 18 4.11 10.12 4.76
C LYS A 18 2.84 9.59 4.10
N ALA A 19 2.80 9.53 2.77
CA ALA A 19 1.66 8.99 2.03
C ALA A 19 1.41 7.51 2.37
N GLY A 20 2.47 6.70 2.46
CA GLY A 20 2.38 5.31 2.88
C GLY A 20 1.81 5.13 4.28
N ARG A 21 2.21 5.98 5.24
CA ARG A 21 1.64 5.99 6.60
C ARG A 21 0.15 6.32 6.60
N ASP A 22 -0.28 7.31 5.82
CA ASP A 22 -1.69 7.68 5.71
C ASP A 22 -2.52 6.53 5.11
N LEU A 23 -1.97 5.84 4.10
CA LEU A 23 -2.55 4.63 3.50
C LEU A 23 -2.53 3.42 4.44
N GLY A 24 -1.74 3.40 5.51
CA GLY A 24 -1.78 2.34 6.53
C GLY A 24 -3.09 2.27 7.33
N THR A 25 -4.01 3.21 7.12
CA THR A 25 -5.31 3.29 7.82
C THR A 25 -6.36 2.40 7.15
N PRO A 26 -7.00 1.44 7.85
CA PRO A 26 -8.00 0.54 7.26
C PRO A 26 -9.16 1.26 6.55
N ARG A 27 -9.57 2.43 7.04
CA ARG A 27 -10.63 3.26 6.43
C ARG A 27 -10.31 3.73 5.00
N LYS A 28 -9.03 3.73 4.60
CA LYS A 28 -8.61 4.11 3.25
C LYS A 28 -8.81 3.00 2.21
N TRP A 29 -9.27 1.82 2.63
CA TRP A 29 -9.34 0.64 1.77
C TRP A 29 -10.76 0.08 1.66
N LEU A 30 -11.14 -0.28 0.44
CA LEU A 30 -12.36 -1.01 0.12
C LEU A 30 -12.00 -2.26 -0.69
N GLY A 31 -12.84 -3.29 -0.65
CA GLY A 31 -12.65 -4.48 -1.48
C GLY A 31 -11.27 -5.14 -1.33
N ILE A 32 -10.74 -5.16 -0.10
CA ILE A 32 -9.45 -5.80 0.19
C ILE A 32 -9.54 -7.30 -0.07
N GLY A 33 -8.46 -7.86 -0.61
CA GLY A 33 -8.32 -9.29 -0.86
C GLY A 33 -6.85 -9.65 -0.97
N GLY A 34 -6.59 -10.95 -0.97
CA GLY A 34 -5.22 -11.44 -1.06
C GLY A 34 -5.17 -12.94 -1.23
N ASP A 35 -4.03 -13.39 -1.72
CA ASP A 35 -3.59 -14.77 -1.74
C ASP A 35 -2.13 -14.82 -1.21
N PRO A 36 -1.47 -16.01 -1.17
CA PRO A 36 -0.11 -16.13 -0.67
C PRO A 36 0.95 -15.32 -1.43
N GLU A 37 0.66 -14.88 -2.66
CA GLU A 37 1.61 -14.17 -3.52
C GLU A 37 1.29 -12.68 -3.63
N VAL A 38 0.01 -12.29 -3.59
CA VAL A 38 -0.42 -10.92 -3.88
C VAL A 38 -1.47 -10.45 -2.89
N LEU A 39 -1.34 -9.20 -2.46
CA LEU A 39 -2.41 -8.46 -1.78
C LEU A 39 -2.96 -7.38 -2.73
N TRP A 40 -4.26 -7.13 -2.66
CA TRP A 40 -4.92 -6.08 -3.44
C TRP A 40 -6.04 -5.39 -2.66
N GLY A 41 -6.42 -4.21 -3.15
CA GLY A 41 -7.54 -3.44 -2.61
C GLY A 41 -7.79 -2.16 -3.38
N LEU A 42 -8.94 -1.54 -3.15
CA LEU A 42 -9.30 -0.24 -3.70
C LEU A 42 -8.91 0.85 -2.72
N ALA A 43 -7.96 1.70 -3.09
CA ALA A 43 -7.50 2.82 -2.28
C ALA A 43 -8.40 4.05 -2.49
N VAL A 44 -8.87 4.63 -1.38
CA VAL A 44 -9.67 5.86 -1.36
C VAL A 44 -8.73 7.07 -1.24
N GLY A 45 -8.37 7.61 -2.40
CA GLY A 45 -7.51 8.79 -2.54
C GLY A 45 -8.28 10.12 -2.52
N SER A 46 -7.68 11.14 -3.11
CA SER A 46 -8.30 12.46 -3.34
C SER A 46 -9.22 12.51 -4.57
N GLY A 47 -9.19 11.48 -5.42
CA GLY A 47 -10.06 11.35 -6.58
C GLY A 47 -11.50 10.99 -6.21
N LYS A 48 -12.40 11.13 -7.19
CA LYS A 48 -13.83 10.82 -7.03
C LYS A 48 -14.07 9.32 -6.76
N ASP A 49 -13.34 8.47 -7.49
CA ASP A 49 -13.53 7.03 -7.46
C ASP A 49 -12.28 6.34 -6.87
N PRO A 50 -12.45 5.31 -6.01
CA PRO A 50 -11.34 4.50 -5.53
C PRO A 50 -10.60 3.83 -6.68
N TYR A 51 -9.27 3.75 -6.59
CA TYR A 51 -8.44 3.09 -7.60
C TYR A 51 -7.87 1.78 -7.08
N GLN A 52 -7.72 0.79 -7.96
CA GLN A 52 -7.21 -0.52 -7.58
C GLN A 52 -5.71 -0.45 -7.37
N THR A 53 -5.23 -1.04 -6.28
CA THR A 53 -3.80 -1.22 -6.02
C THR A 53 -3.53 -2.68 -5.72
N ARG A 54 -2.32 -3.14 -6.04
CA ARG A 54 -1.84 -4.48 -5.72
C ARG A 54 -0.35 -4.48 -5.43
N VAL A 55 0.08 -5.41 -4.59
CA VAL A 55 1.48 -5.61 -4.22
C VAL A 55 1.80 -7.09 -4.16
N SER A 56 2.93 -7.47 -4.76
CA SER A 56 3.53 -8.80 -4.62
C SER A 56 4.19 -8.94 -3.25
N LEU A 57 3.96 -10.08 -2.59
CA LEU A 57 4.55 -10.40 -1.29
C LEU A 57 5.99 -10.96 -1.41
N ALA A 58 6.41 -11.37 -2.61
CA ALA A 58 7.73 -11.93 -2.85
C ALA A 58 8.81 -10.85 -2.98
N ASP A 59 8.50 -9.75 -3.66
CA ASP A 59 9.47 -8.71 -4.06
C ASP A 59 8.96 -7.27 -3.82
N PHE A 60 7.76 -7.11 -3.26
CA PHE A 60 7.11 -5.82 -3.05
C PHE A 60 6.90 -4.99 -4.33
N ALA A 61 6.94 -5.62 -5.50
CA ALA A 61 6.52 -4.98 -6.74
C ALA A 61 5.04 -4.56 -6.64
N SER A 62 4.75 -3.31 -7.00
CA SER A 62 3.42 -2.72 -6.85
C SER A 62 2.88 -2.12 -8.14
N LYS A 63 1.55 -2.04 -8.24
CA LYS A 63 0.84 -1.39 -9.35
C LYS A 63 -0.47 -0.76 -8.87
N CYS A 64 -0.80 0.40 -9.42
CA CYS A 64 -2.04 1.14 -9.24
C CYS A 64 -2.62 1.59 -10.58
#